data_AF-A0A0K0FHF2-F1
#
_entry.id   AF-A0A0K0FHF2-F1
#
_cell.length_a   1.000
_cell.length_b   1.000
_cell.length_c   1.000
_cell.angle_alpha   90.00
_cell.angle_beta   90.00
_cell.angle_gamma   90.00
#
_symmetry.space_group_name_H-M   'P 1'
#
loop_
_entity.id
_entity.type
_entity.pdbx_description
1 polymer ?
#
loop_
_entity_poly.entity_id
_entity_poly.type
_entity_poly.pdbx_seq_one_letter_code
_entity_poly.pdbx_strand_id
1 'polypeptide(L)'
;MILDNRFGGKYNKTTYTFKFYSYYNPPVYSLYGLIRSFTFNDYRRLNYMYCKNDCPHLLGCNSHGYPNGDCSSCVCGPHFLYPSCQMYPVYNNPSCGIKTMYTAYSRKLYLTRKNVTGNCYYRIKSSTGRKVAITVNSMESSSTYYLFNVLDIYYRSDWAVTPLRLRHIHSNLVIPPLYKEVYLVFHDMFSPTNFSITYHNSK
;
A
#
# COMPACT_ATOMS: atom_id res chain seq x y z
N MET A 1 14.40 3.06 -7.65
CA MET A 1 14.90 4.36 -7.19
C MET A 1 14.22 5.38 -8.06
N ILE A 2 13.27 6.13 -7.50
CA ILE A 2 12.69 7.28 -8.20
C ILE A 2 13.61 8.43 -7.82
N LEU A 3 14.64 8.64 -8.64
CA LEU A 3 15.56 9.77 -8.46
C LEU A 3 14.78 11.08 -8.66
N ASP A 4 15.23 12.16 -8.05
CA ASP A 4 14.69 13.50 -8.32
C ASP A 4 14.61 13.75 -9.83
N ASN A 5 13.52 14.35 -10.34
CA ASN A 5 13.34 14.58 -11.78
C ASN A 5 14.34 15.56 -12.40
N ARG A 6 15.24 16.12 -11.59
CA ARG A 6 16.39 16.96 -11.96
C ARG A 6 17.72 16.23 -11.80
N PHE A 7 17.72 14.94 -11.45
CA PHE A 7 18.94 14.15 -11.33
C PHE A 7 19.70 14.14 -12.65
N GLY A 8 20.99 14.47 -12.60
CA GLY A 8 21.85 14.63 -13.78
C GLY A 8 21.59 15.91 -14.59
N GLY A 9 20.68 16.79 -14.15
CA GLY A 9 20.32 18.02 -14.84
C GLY A 9 21.30 19.16 -14.59
N LYS A 10 21.68 19.88 -15.64
CA LYS A 10 22.39 21.17 -15.51
C LYS A 10 21.39 22.29 -15.23
N TYR A 11 21.78 23.24 -14.38
CA TYR A 11 20.98 24.43 -14.06
C TYR A 11 19.57 24.13 -13.54
N ASN A 12 19.42 23.06 -12.74
CA ASN A 12 18.16 22.69 -12.11
C ASN A 12 17.02 22.34 -13.11
N LYS A 13 17.37 22.05 -14.38
CA LYS A 13 16.42 21.61 -15.40
C LYS A 13 15.96 20.19 -15.13
N THR A 14 14.67 19.94 -15.35
CA THR A 14 14.09 18.59 -15.28
C THR A 14 14.62 17.74 -16.43
N THR A 15 15.19 16.58 -16.11
CA THR A 15 15.78 15.62 -17.06
C THR A 15 14.78 14.55 -17.52
N TYR A 16 13.71 14.33 -16.75
CA TYR A 16 12.61 13.46 -17.13
C TYR A 16 11.33 13.84 -16.38
N THR A 17 10.18 13.34 -16.83
CA THR A 17 8.88 13.54 -16.17
C THR A 17 8.30 12.20 -15.77
N PHE A 18 7.71 12.12 -14.58
CA PHE A 18 7.01 10.92 -14.16
C PHE A 18 5.58 10.88 -14.68
N LYS A 19 5.17 9.73 -15.20
CA LYS A 19 3.76 9.40 -15.42
C LYS A 19 3.22 8.64 -14.20
N PHE A 20 3.23 9.27 -13.03
CA PHE A 20 2.57 8.71 -11.85
C PHE A 20 1.09 9.10 -11.83
N TYR A 21 0.28 8.25 -11.16
CA TYR A 21 -1.07 8.64 -10.79
C TYR A 21 -0.99 9.89 -9.92
N SER A 22 -1.85 10.89 -10.15
CA SER A 22 -1.73 12.25 -9.59
C SER A 22 -1.68 12.29 -8.05
N TYR A 23 -2.18 11.27 -7.37
CA TYR A 23 -2.17 11.15 -5.91
C TYR A 23 -0.91 10.50 -5.34
N TYR A 24 -0.05 9.94 -6.19
CA TYR A 24 1.34 9.72 -5.81
C TYR A 24 2.05 11.06 -5.94
N ASN A 25 2.12 11.80 -4.84
CA ASN A 25 3.21 12.75 -4.71
C ASN A 25 4.51 11.93 -4.87
N PRO A 26 5.46 12.36 -5.73
CA PRO A 26 6.82 11.86 -5.61
C PRO A 26 7.25 12.02 -4.14
N PRO A 27 8.20 11.23 -3.62
CA PRO A 27 8.70 11.43 -2.26
C PRO A 27 9.27 12.85 -2.16
N VAL A 28 8.40 13.79 -1.83
CA VAL A 28 8.68 15.16 -1.45
C VAL A 28 9.18 14.99 -0.03
N TYR A 29 10.47 14.69 0.04
CA TYR A 29 11.34 15.01 1.15
C TYR A 29 10.97 14.34 2.49
N SER A 30 11.77 13.35 2.91
CA SER A 30 12.08 13.30 4.35
C SER A 30 12.63 14.67 4.73
N LEU A 31 12.08 15.28 5.79
CA LEU A 31 12.45 16.57 6.38
C LEU A 31 13.50 17.35 5.57
N TYR A 32 13.05 18.29 4.73
CA TYR A 32 13.90 19.31 4.09
C TYR A 32 14.88 18.87 2.99
N GLY A 33 14.67 17.73 2.32
CA GLY A 33 15.47 17.36 1.13
C GLY A 33 16.95 17.10 1.38
N LEU A 34 17.31 16.92 2.65
CA LEU A 34 18.66 16.61 3.10
C LEU A 34 18.95 15.10 3.17
N ILE A 35 17.92 14.26 3.34
CA ILE A 35 18.09 12.81 3.49
C ILE A 35 17.56 12.11 2.24
N ARG A 36 18.46 11.49 1.47
CA ARG A 36 18.14 10.60 0.35
C ARG A 36 18.16 9.16 0.88
N SER A 37 17.06 8.68 1.43
CA SER A 37 16.95 7.28 1.84
C SER A 37 16.39 6.41 0.72
N PHE A 38 16.92 5.19 0.61
CA PHE A 38 16.34 4.17 -0.25
C PHE A 38 14.97 3.74 0.26
N THR A 39 14.02 3.57 -0.66
CA THR A 39 12.72 2.98 -0.33
C THR A 39 12.87 1.47 -0.08
N PHE A 40 11.88 0.84 0.54
CA PHE A 40 11.86 -0.61 0.71
C PHE A 40 12.08 -1.37 -0.62
N ASN A 41 11.44 -0.91 -1.70
CA ASN A 41 11.61 -1.48 -3.03
C ASN A 41 13.04 -1.31 -3.57
N ASP A 42 13.74 -0.25 -3.19
CA ASP A 42 15.13 -0.02 -3.61
C ASP A 42 16.07 -1.01 -2.92
N TYR A 43 15.96 -1.17 -1.59
CA TYR A 43 16.71 -2.18 -0.85
C TYR A 43 16.43 -3.59 -1.37
N ARG A 44 15.16 -3.90 -1.64
CA ARG A 44 14.77 -5.18 -2.24
C ARG A 44 15.45 -5.42 -3.58
N ARG A 45 15.46 -4.43 -4.48
CA ARG A 45 16.12 -4.53 -5.79
C ARG A 45 17.62 -4.75 -5.64
N LEU A 46 18.28 -4.00 -4.76
CA LEU A 46 19.70 -4.17 -4.48
C LEU A 46 19.99 -5.57 -3.92
N ASN A 47 19.19 -6.04 -2.96
CA ASN A 47 19.33 -7.39 -2.42
C ASN A 47 19.16 -8.46 -3.51
N TYR A 48 18.19 -8.34 -4.42
CA TYR A 48 18.08 -9.27 -5.54
C TYR A 48 19.18 -9.12 -6.61
N MET A 49 19.84 -7.98 -6.72
CA MET A 49 20.97 -7.80 -7.63
C MET A 49 22.25 -8.43 -7.09
N TYR A 50 22.49 -8.30 -5.79
CA TYR A 50 23.78 -8.68 -5.17
C TYR A 50 23.72 -9.95 -4.33
N CYS A 51 22.56 -10.28 -3.75
CA CYS A 51 22.41 -11.35 -2.74
C CYS A 51 21.46 -12.47 -3.16
N LYS A 52 20.95 -12.46 -4.41
CA LYS A 52 19.93 -13.42 -4.86
C LYS A 52 20.36 -14.89 -4.73
N ASN A 53 21.65 -15.16 -4.87
CA ASN A 53 22.19 -16.53 -4.84
C ASN A 53 22.71 -16.93 -3.44
N ASP A 54 22.70 -16.02 -2.47
CA ASP A 54 23.31 -16.23 -1.15
C ASP A 54 22.37 -17.01 -0.21
N CYS A 55 21.07 -17.03 -0.50
CA CYS A 55 20.05 -17.69 0.32
C CYS A 55 19.34 -18.84 -0.42
N PRO A 56 20.03 -19.94 -0.77
CA PRO A 56 19.45 -21.04 -1.55
C PRO A 56 18.40 -21.85 -0.77
N HIS A 57 18.44 -21.83 0.56
CA HIS A 57 17.56 -22.63 1.42
C HIS A 57 16.29 -21.89 1.88
N LEU A 58 16.20 -20.58 1.67
CA LEU A 58 15.02 -19.82 2.07
C LEU A 58 13.90 -20.06 1.04
N LEU A 59 12.74 -20.54 1.50
CA LEU A 59 11.56 -20.91 0.67
C LEU A 59 10.87 -19.72 -0.04
N GLY A 60 11.53 -18.57 -0.12
CA GLY A 60 11.01 -17.33 -0.69
C GLY A 60 10.24 -16.46 0.31
N CYS A 61 10.17 -15.17 -0.01
CA CYS A 61 9.51 -14.16 0.82
C CYS A 61 8.15 -13.78 0.23
N ASN A 62 7.09 -13.84 1.04
CA ASN A 62 5.75 -13.46 0.59
C ASN A 62 5.62 -11.95 0.41
N SER A 63 4.50 -11.52 -0.18
CA SER A 63 4.12 -10.11 -0.33
C SER A 63 5.26 -9.20 -0.77
N HIS A 64 6.11 -9.73 -1.65
CA HIS A 64 7.20 -8.98 -2.26
C HIS A 64 8.31 -8.54 -1.28
N GLY A 65 8.55 -9.27 -0.18
CA GLY A 65 9.73 -9.11 0.68
C GLY A 65 11.04 -9.62 0.06
N TYR A 66 12.14 -9.59 0.82
CA TYR A 66 13.44 -10.16 0.41
C TYR A 66 14.18 -10.83 1.57
N PRO A 67 15.11 -11.76 1.30
CA PRO A 67 15.89 -12.42 2.34
C PRO A 67 16.69 -11.43 3.19
N ASN A 68 16.75 -11.67 4.49
CA ASN A 68 17.72 -11.00 5.36
C ASN A 68 19.14 -11.54 5.11
N GLY A 69 20.17 -10.83 5.59
CA GLY A 69 21.58 -11.16 5.31
C GLY A 69 22.06 -12.51 5.86
N ASP A 70 21.38 -13.06 6.86
CA ASP A 70 21.65 -14.38 7.44
C ASP A 70 20.77 -15.51 6.85
N CYS A 71 19.92 -15.18 5.86
CA CYS A 71 19.01 -16.11 5.19
C CYS A 71 18.03 -16.84 6.12
N SER A 72 17.85 -16.39 7.37
CA SER A 72 16.96 -17.02 8.36
C SER A 72 15.51 -16.55 8.24
N SER A 73 15.32 -15.37 7.66
CA SER A 73 14.04 -14.67 7.62
C SER A 73 13.96 -13.71 6.44
N CYS A 74 12.79 -13.12 6.24
CA CYS A 74 12.55 -12.09 5.26
C CYS A 74 12.48 -10.70 5.91
N VAL A 75 13.07 -9.72 5.24
CA VAL A 75 12.82 -8.31 5.49
C VAL A 75 11.49 -7.93 4.84
N CYS A 76 10.57 -7.42 5.65
CA CYS A 76 9.19 -7.18 5.25
C CYS A 76 8.87 -5.68 5.17
N GLY A 77 7.96 -5.34 4.26
CA GLY A 77 7.37 -4.01 4.21
C GLY A 77 6.51 -3.72 5.45
N PRO A 78 6.15 -2.45 5.70
CA PRO A 78 5.54 -2.00 6.95
C PRO A 78 4.22 -2.67 7.33
N HIS A 79 3.52 -3.30 6.38
CA HIS A 79 2.20 -3.89 6.55
C HIS A 79 2.18 -5.41 6.36
N PHE A 80 3.34 -6.06 6.48
CA PHE A 80 3.50 -7.50 6.32
C PHE A 80 4.21 -8.11 7.52
N LEU A 81 3.77 -9.30 7.92
CA LEU A 81 4.21 -10.01 9.10
C LEU A 81 5.59 -10.65 8.90
N TYR A 82 6.50 -10.33 9.82
CA TYR A 82 7.70 -11.12 10.05
C TYR A 82 7.34 -12.54 10.54
N PRO A 83 8.12 -13.59 10.20
CA PRO A 83 9.37 -13.60 9.42
C PRO A 83 9.19 -13.82 7.91
N SER A 84 7.98 -14.12 7.44
CA SER A 84 7.77 -14.61 6.06
C SER A 84 7.08 -13.59 5.15
N CYS A 85 6.86 -12.37 5.63
CA CYS A 85 6.15 -11.28 4.97
C CYS A 85 4.73 -11.64 4.55
N GLN A 86 4.06 -12.47 5.37
CA GLN A 86 2.67 -12.78 5.17
C GLN A 86 1.79 -11.56 5.45
N MET A 87 0.71 -11.43 4.70
CA MET A 87 -0.30 -10.43 5.01
C MET A 87 -1.02 -10.76 6.32
N TYR A 88 -1.48 -9.75 7.05
CA TYR A 88 -2.18 -9.94 8.33
C TYR A 88 -3.42 -10.85 8.20
N PRO A 89 -3.62 -11.80 9.15
CA PRO A 89 -4.78 -12.68 9.19
C PRO A 89 -6.04 -11.94 9.66
N VAL A 90 -7.07 -12.69 10.11
CA VAL A 90 -8.34 -12.14 10.59
C VAL A 90 -8.14 -11.09 11.68
N TYR A 91 -9.02 -10.07 11.72
CA TYR A 91 -8.94 -8.99 12.69
C TYR A 91 -9.14 -9.48 14.12
N ASN A 92 -8.40 -8.86 15.04
CA ASN A 92 -8.69 -8.96 16.48
C ASN A 92 -9.59 -7.81 16.95
N ASN A 93 -9.67 -6.69 16.21
CA ASN A 93 -10.50 -5.54 16.58
C ASN A 93 -11.91 -5.67 15.99
N PRO A 94 -12.98 -5.67 16.83
CA PRO A 94 -14.36 -5.76 16.36
C PRO A 94 -14.78 -4.66 15.38
N SER A 95 -14.18 -3.47 15.48
CA SER A 95 -14.51 -2.32 14.62
C SER A 95 -14.13 -2.55 13.15
N CYS A 96 -13.16 -3.44 12.89
CA CYS A 96 -12.78 -3.83 11.54
C CYS A 96 -13.85 -4.72 10.85
N GLY A 97 -14.76 -5.30 11.64
CA GLY A 97 -15.74 -6.32 11.26
C GLY A 97 -15.20 -7.75 11.35
N ILE A 98 -15.96 -8.71 10.82
CA ILE A 98 -15.64 -10.15 10.92
C ILE A 98 -15.00 -10.75 9.64
N LYS A 99 -14.98 -9.99 8.54
CA LYS A 99 -14.47 -10.45 7.23
C LYS A 99 -13.26 -9.64 6.83
N THR A 100 -12.16 -10.33 6.53
CA THR A 100 -10.94 -9.74 5.93
C THR A 100 -10.87 -9.92 4.42
N MET A 101 -11.48 -10.99 3.91
CA MET A 101 -11.42 -11.39 2.51
C MET A 101 -12.72 -11.05 1.79
N TYR A 102 -12.60 -10.36 0.66
CA TYR A 102 -13.70 -9.92 -0.17
C TYR A 102 -13.45 -10.33 -1.62
N THR A 103 -14.51 -10.70 -2.30
CA THR A 103 -14.46 -11.08 -3.71
C THR A 103 -15.11 -9.99 -4.55
N ALA A 104 -14.36 -9.44 -5.51
CA ALA A 104 -14.86 -8.46 -6.47
C ALA A 104 -15.54 -9.17 -7.65
N TYR A 105 -16.72 -8.68 -8.02
CA TYR A 105 -17.52 -9.13 -9.16
C TYR A 105 -17.74 -7.98 -10.14
N SER A 106 -18.39 -8.22 -11.28
CA SER A 106 -18.72 -7.16 -12.24
C SER A 106 -19.61 -6.06 -11.65
N ARG A 107 -20.50 -6.41 -10.72
CA ARG A 107 -21.34 -5.44 -10.00
C ARG A 107 -20.54 -4.68 -8.94
N LYS A 108 -20.93 -3.42 -8.70
CA LYS A 108 -20.42 -2.61 -7.60
C LYS A 108 -20.80 -3.22 -6.25
N LEU A 109 -19.82 -3.36 -5.38
CA LEU A 109 -19.95 -3.79 -4.00
C LEU A 109 -19.35 -2.72 -3.09
N TYR A 110 -19.75 -2.75 -1.82
CA TYR A 110 -19.39 -1.73 -0.84
C TYR A 110 -18.69 -2.36 0.36
N LEU A 111 -17.62 -1.72 0.79
CA LEU A 111 -16.96 -1.95 2.06
C LEU A 111 -17.12 -0.68 2.89
N THR A 112 -18.06 -0.73 3.83
CA THR A 112 -18.37 0.40 4.70
C THR A 112 -18.16 -0.02 6.14
N ARG A 113 -17.49 0.84 6.91
CA ARG A 113 -17.27 0.64 8.34
C ARG A 113 -17.50 1.95 9.08
N LYS A 114 -18.01 1.82 10.30
CA LYS A 114 -18.25 2.93 11.22
C LYS A 114 -17.41 2.73 12.47
N ASN A 115 -16.95 3.84 13.04
CA ASN A 115 -16.17 3.87 14.28
C ASN A 115 -14.97 2.92 14.26
N VAL A 116 -14.25 2.88 13.15
CA VAL A 116 -13.05 2.04 13.00
C VAL A 116 -11.93 2.61 13.84
N THR A 117 -11.36 1.77 14.70
CA THR A 117 -10.23 2.11 15.57
C THR A 117 -9.09 1.12 15.35
N GLY A 118 -7.85 1.57 15.56
CA GLY A 118 -6.67 0.72 15.39
C GLY A 118 -6.40 0.30 13.94
N ASN A 119 -5.75 -0.86 13.78
CA ASN A 119 -5.29 -1.36 12.49
C ASN A 119 -6.26 -2.39 11.89
N CYS A 120 -6.75 -2.12 10.68
CA CYS A 120 -7.61 -3.04 9.91
C CYS A 120 -7.03 -3.31 8.52
N TYR A 121 -7.08 -4.57 8.10
CA TYR A 121 -6.42 -5.12 6.91
C TYR A 121 -7.40 -5.84 5.96
N TYR A 122 -7.87 -5.21 4.89
CA TYR A 122 -8.86 -5.80 3.98
C TYR A 122 -8.21 -6.29 2.68
N ARG A 123 -8.60 -7.47 2.20
CA ARG A 123 -8.16 -8.02 0.92
C ARG A 123 -9.33 -8.15 -0.02
N ILE A 124 -9.20 -7.59 -1.20
CA ILE A 124 -10.22 -7.64 -2.24
C ILE A 124 -9.63 -8.31 -3.47
N LYS A 125 -10.11 -9.51 -3.80
CA LYS A 125 -9.61 -10.32 -4.92
C LYS A 125 -10.66 -10.47 -6.01
N SER A 126 -10.25 -10.39 -7.26
CA SER A 126 -11.16 -10.59 -8.39
C SER A 126 -11.66 -12.04 -8.47
N SER A 127 -12.96 -12.21 -8.69
CA SER A 127 -13.57 -13.51 -8.98
C SER A 127 -13.14 -14.11 -10.32
N THR A 128 -12.68 -13.28 -11.27
CA THR A 128 -12.40 -13.67 -12.66
C THR A 128 -10.95 -13.42 -13.06
N GLY A 129 -10.11 -12.94 -12.13
CA GLY A 129 -8.74 -12.53 -12.42
C GLY A 129 -8.61 -11.17 -13.13
N ARG A 130 -9.73 -10.47 -13.37
CA ARG A 130 -9.73 -9.09 -13.88
C ARG A 130 -9.14 -8.13 -12.86
N LYS A 131 -8.74 -6.93 -13.31
CA LYS A 131 -8.24 -5.91 -12.39
C LYS A 131 -9.37 -5.42 -11.50
N VAL A 132 -9.09 -5.16 -10.22
CA VAL A 132 -10.07 -4.64 -9.27
C VAL A 132 -10.05 -3.11 -9.34
N ALA A 133 -11.21 -2.53 -9.61
CA ALA A 133 -11.45 -1.10 -9.57
C ALA A 133 -11.92 -0.69 -8.17
N ILE A 134 -11.29 0.35 -7.62
CA ILE A 134 -11.56 0.88 -6.29
C ILE A 134 -11.98 2.34 -6.40
N THR A 135 -13.00 2.73 -5.65
CA THR A 135 -13.36 4.12 -5.42
C THR A 135 -13.48 4.33 -3.93
N VAL A 136 -12.65 5.21 -3.37
CA VAL A 136 -12.80 5.66 -1.98
C VAL A 136 -13.88 6.72 -1.99
N ASN A 137 -15.06 6.41 -1.45
CA ASN A 137 -16.20 7.32 -1.46
C ASN A 137 -16.06 8.38 -0.39
N SER A 138 -15.72 7.96 0.82
CA SER A 138 -15.44 8.85 1.95
C SER A 138 -14.53 8.18 2.98
N MET A 139 -13.79 9.00 3.70
CA MET A 139 -12.98 8.63 4.86
C MET A 139 -12.94 9.84 5.81
N GLU A 140 -13.79 9.79 6.82
CA GLU A 140 -14.09 10.91 7.70
C GLU A 140 -13.86 10.51 9.16
N SER A 141 -13.20 11.40 9.90
CA SER A 141 -13.07 11.29 11.34
C SER A 141 -13.61 12.58 11.97
N SER A 142 -14.30 12.43 13.10
CA SER A 142 -14.80 13.56 13.89
C SER A 142 -13.70 14.30 14.65
N SER A 143 -12.46 13.80 14.62
CA SER A 143 -11.33 14.35 15.34
C SER A 143 -10.52 15.35 14.51
N THR A 144 -10.00 16.37 15.18
CA THR A 144 -8.99 17.28 14.63
C THR A 144 -7.64 16.58 14.34
N TYR A 145 -7.44 15.37 14.89
CA TYR A 145 -6.26 14.53 14.67
C TYR A 145 -6.36 13.59 13.45
N TYR A 146 -7.23 13.90 12.49
CA TYR A 146 -7.47 13.09 11.27
C TYR A 146 -6.19 12.77 10.45
N LEU A 147 -5.12 13.54 10.64
CA LEU A 147 -3.83 13.31 9.98
C LEU A 147 -3.19 11.96 10.35
N PHE A 148 -3.57 11.38 11.48
CA PHE A 148 -3.09 10.06 11.92
C PHE A 148 -3.95 8.91 11.40
N ASN A 149 -5.08 9.21 10.77
CA ASN A 149 -5.96 8.21 10.20
C ASN A 149 -5.55 8.02 8.75
N VAL A 150 -5.00 6.85 8.45
CA VAL A 150 -4.33 6.57 7.19
C VAL A 150 -4.98 5.35 6.54
N LEU A 151 -5.32 5.49 5.26
CA LEU A 151 -5.67 4.38 4.39
C LEU A 151 -4.55 4.17 3.37
N ASP A 152 -3.77 3.11 3.57
CA ASP A 152 -2.75 2.66 2.63
C ASP A 152 -3.37 1.63 1.67
N ILE A 153 -3.31 1.92 0.37
CA ILE A 153 -3.90 1.10 -0.69
C ILE A 153 -2.80 0.50 -1.56
N TYR A 154 -2.66 -0.82 -1.51
CA TYR A 154 -1.83 -1.60 -2.43
C TYR A 154 -2.70 -2.14 -3.56
N TYR A 155 -2.70 -1.45 -4.70
CA TYR A 155 -3.52 -1.80 -5.88
C TYR A 155 -2.67 -2.19 -7.10
N ARG A 156 -1.35 -2.24 -6.93
CA ARG A 156 -0.36 -2.67 -7.94
C ARG A 156 -0.01 -4.14 -7.72
N SER A 157 0.55 -4.76 -8.75
CA SER A 157 1.01 -6.16 -8.69
C SER A 157 2.23 -6.38 -7.80
N ASP A 158 2.98 -5.31 -7.48
CA ASP A 158 4.20 -5.36 -6.68
C ASP A 158 4.00 -4.56 -5.38
N TRP A 159 3.80 -5.29 -4.29
CA TRP A 159 3.51 -4.70 -2.98
C TRP A 159 4.75 -4.24 -2.18
N ALA A 160 5.96 -4.41 -2.74
CA ALA A 160 7.14 -3.73 -2.19
C ALA A 160 7.15 -2.23 -2.50
N VAL A 161 6.40 -1.81 -3.52
CA VAL A 161 6.22 -0.39 -3.81
C VAL A 161 5.39 0.23 -2.70
N THR A 162 5.77 1.43 -2.27
CA THR A 162 4.99 2.25 -1.34
C THR A 162 3.51 2.29 -1.74
N PRO A 163 2.59 1.97 -0.80
CA PRO A 163 1.17 2.01 -1.07
C PRO A 163 0.72 3.44 -1.39
N LEU A 164 -0.45 3.57 -2.04
CA LEU A 164 -1.10 4.87 -2.14
C LEU A 164 -1.66 5.22 -0.76
N ARG A 165 -1.06 6.24 -0.14
CA ARG A 165 -1.41 6.71 1.19
C ARG A 165 -2.45 7.82 1.10
N LEU A 166 -3.63 7.58 1.64
CA LEU A 166 -4.72 8.54 1.69
C LEU A 166 -5.02 8.93 3.14
N ARG A 167 -5.42 10.19 3.30
CA ARG A 167 -5.90 10.78 4.55
C ARG A 167 -7.10 11.65 4.20
N HIS A 168 -8.13 11.61 5.04
CA HIS A 168 -9.28 12.53 5.02
C HIS A 168 -9.89 12.79 3.63
N ILE A 169 -10.82 11.93 3.22
CA ILE A 169 -11.44 11.96 1.89
C ILE A 169 -12.91 12.32 2.02
N HIS A 170 -13.32 13.45 1.43
CA HIS A 170 -14.70 13.97 1.44
C HIS A 170 -15.45 13.79 0.12
N SER A 171 -14.78 13.26 -0.90
CA SER A 171 -15.36 13.09 -2.22
C SER A 171 -14.83 11.83 -2.89
N ASN A 172 -15.56 11.36 -3.91
CA ASN A 172 -15.21 10.13 -4.62
C ASN A 172 -13.82 10.23 -5.26
N LEU A 173 -12.89 9.42 -4.76
CA LEU A 173 -11.55 9.25 -5.32
C LEU A 173 -11.46 7.91 -6.05
N VAL A 174 -11.36 7.96 -7.38
CA VAL A 174 -11.27 6.76 -8.24
C VAL A 174 -9.82 6.32 -8.38
N ILE A 175 -9.47 5.12 -7.92
CA ILE A 175 -8.12 4.57 -8.04
C ILE A 175 -7.99 3.79 -9.35
N PRO A 176 -6.90 3.99 -10.13
CA PRO A 176 -6.72 3.26 -11.38
C PRO A 176 -6.61 1.76 -11.12
N PRO A 177 -7.39 0.90 -11.82
CA PRO A 177 -7.34 -0.54 -11.64
C PRO A 177 -6.07 -1.10 -12.27
N LEU A 178 -5.08 -1.47 -11.46
CA LEU A 178 -3.78 -1.96 -11.95
C LEU A 178 -3.54 -3.45 -11.69
N TYR A 179 -4.23 -4.06 -10.73
CA TYR A 179 -4.02 -5.47 -10.40
C TYR A 179 -5.31 -6.20 -10.01
N LYS A 180 -5.27 -7.53 -10.01
CA LYS A 180 -6.39 -8.44 -9.72
C LYS A 180 -6.70 -8.61 -8.23
N GLU A 181 -5.83 -8.07 -7.38
CA GLU A 181 -5.96 -8.11 -5.93
C GLU A 181 -5.55 -6.76 -5.35
N VAL A 182 -6.31 -6.29 -4.37
CA VAL A 182 -6.07 -5.04 -3.65
C VAL A 182 -5.96 -5.34 -2.17
N TYR A 183 -4.92 -4.81 -1.54
CA TYR A 183 -4.76 -4.84 -0.08
C TYR A 183 -4.96 -3.43 0.47
N LEU A 184 -5.94 -3.30 1.36
CA LEU A 184 -6.27 -2.06 2.04
C LEU A 184 -5.81 -2.17 3.49
N VAL A 185 -5.05 -1.18 3.93
CA VAL A 185 -4.60 -1.11 5.31
C VAL A 185 -5.06 0.20 5.90
N PHE A 186 -5.98 0.09 6.84
CA PHE A 186 -6.45 1.19 7.65
C PHE A 186 -5.63 1.24 8.93
N HIS A 187 -5.11 2.40 9.25
CA HIS A 187 -4.45 2.69 10.52
C HIS A 187 -5.16 3.87 11.16
N ASP A 188 -5.64 3.67 12.38
CA ASP A 188 -6.03 4.74 13.27
C ASP A 188 -5.25 4.62 14.58
N MET A 189 -4.85 5.77 15.11
CA MET A 189 -4.05 5.87 16.32
C MET A 189 -4.78 6.62 17.44
N PHE A 190 -5.83 7.40 17.13
CA PHE A 190 -6.42 8.32 18.10
C PHE A 190 -7.93 8.48 18.01
N SER A 191 -8.55 8.22 16.85
CA SER A 191 -9.93 8.66 16.62
C SER A 191 -10.73 7.72 15.72
N PRO A 192 -11.95 7.34 16.15
CA PRO A 192 -12.83 6.54 15.33
C PRO A 192 -13.04 7.19 13.95
N THR A 193 -12.92 6.38 12.91
CA THR A 193 -13.09 6.82 11.53
C THR A 193 -14.19 6.03 10.85
N ASN A 194 -15.00 6.74 10.08
CA ASN A 194 -15.98 6.14 9.18
C ASN A 194 -15.39 6.16 7.78
N PHE A 195 -15.52 5.04 7.06
CA PHE A 195 -15.11 5.01 5.67
C PHE A 195 -16.08 4.21 4.82
N SER A 196 -16.14 4.56 3.55
CA SER A 196 -16.91 3.86 2.53
C SER A 196 -16.09 3.71 1.26
N ILE A 197 -15.95 2.47 0.80
CA ILE A 197 -15.18 2.12 -0.40
C ILE A 197 -16.06 1.28 -1.31
N THR A 198 -16.15 1.68 -2.57
CA THR A 198 -16.78 0.89 -3.63
C THR A 198 -15.70 0.06 -4.34
N TYR A 199 -15.99 -1.21 -4.60
CA TYR A 199 -15.11 -2.11 -5.35
C TYR A 199 -15.88 -2.97 -6.34
N HIS A 200 -15.24 -3.28 -7.47
CA HIS A 200 -15.75 -4.19 -8.51
C HIS A 200 -14.62 -4.63 -9.44
N ASN A 201 -14.89 -5.63 -10.28
CA ASN A 201 -14.01 -5.95 -11.40
C ASN A 201 -14.11 -4.83 -12.44
N SER A 202 -12.96 -4.36 -12.90
CA SER A 202 -12.87 -3.53 -14.11
C SER A 202 -13.52 -4.24 -15.29
N LYS A 203 -14.07 -3.44 -16.21
CA LYS A 203 -14.66 -3.93 -17.45
C LYS A 203 -13.62 -4.68 -18.27
#